data_AF-A0A090W246-F1
#
_entry.id   AF-A0A090W246-F1
#
_cell.length_a   1.000
_cell.length_b   1.000
_cell.length_c   1.000
_cell.angle_alpha   90.00
_cell.angle_beta   90.00
_cell.angle_gamma   90.00
#
_symmetry.space_group_name_H-M   'P 1'
#
loop_
_entity.id
_entity.type
_entity.pdbx_description
1 polymer ?
#
loop_
_entity_poly.entity_id
_entity_poly.type
_entity_poly.pdbx_seq_one_letter_code
_entity_poly.pdbx_strand_id
1 'polypeptide(L)'
;MSDQKRLFLVDAYALIFRGYYAFIKNPRINSKGEDTSAIMGFMNSLLDVIKRERPDHLAVCFDKGGSADRVELFEAYKANRDETPEGIRTAIPHICNILEAMHIPIMVKEGYEADDVIGTLSRQAEKEGYKTYMVTPDKDFAQLVTENIFMYRPVFGGGYETWGIPEVKKKFEVEDPMQVIDFLGMMGDSSDNIPGLPGVGEKTAKKFIKEFGSMEGLLANTDKLKGKMKEKVEANGELGLLSKKLATIMLDVPVDFNAKDFELDHPDVEKVKEIFQELEFRRLTDNFLKTFAAEPNENPDSKNAPENPKTETKSTPKEIKSAGEGQFSLFSADPSNGANTEKSSASSRQTAETTSHFYQSVASGMATKLFIKNLMQQTSVCLIRKLQG
;
A
#
# COMPACT_ATOMS: atom_id res chain seq x y z
N MET A 1 30.07 5.26 2.55
CA MET A 1 29.62 6.65 2.28
C MET A 1 28.28 6.80 2.95
N SER A 2 28.24 7.62 4.00
CA SER A 2 27.09 7.96 4.85
C SER A 2 26.23 6.77 5.32
N ASP A 3 26.56 6.25 6.50
CA ASP A 3 25.82 5.28 7.32
C ASP A 3 24.51 5.90 7.88
N GLN A 4 23.82 6.66 7.04
CA GLN A 4 22.61 7.41 7.40
C GLN A 4 21.45 6.43 7.54
N LYS A 5 20.92 6.35 8.75
CA LYS A 5 19.75 5.55 9.10
C LYS A 5 18.55 5.92 8.23
N ARG A 6 17.82 4.89 7.81
CA ARG A 6 16.69 4.98 6.89
C ARG A 6 15.38 4.80 7.65
N LEU A 7 14.53 5.81 7.57
CA LEU A 7 13.17 5.80 8.11
C LEU A 7 12.17 5.59 6.96
N PHE A 8 11.24 4.67 7.16
CA PHE A 8 10.11 4.46 6.25
C PHE A 8 8.81 4.82 6.97
N LEU A 9 8.05 5.74 6.39
CA LEU A 9 6.74 6.16 6.90
C LEU A 9 5.68 5.71 5.91
N VAL A 10 4.83 4.76 6.32
CA VAL A 10 3.86 4.11 5.45
C VAL A 10 2.49 4.76 5.59
N ASP A 11 1.92 5.19 4.48
CA ASP A 11 0.53 5.59 4.38
C ASP A 11 -0.35 4.33 4.36
N ALA A 12 -1.05 4.06 5.47
CA ALA A 12 -1.82 2.84 5.63
C ALA A 12 -2.96 2.74 4.63
N TYR A 13 -3.77 3.80 4.52
CA TYR A 13 -4.96 3.79 3.68
C TYR A 13 -4.60 3.65 2.21
N ALA A 14 -3.53 4.30 1.74
CA ALA A 14 -3.05 4.11 0.38
C ALA A 14 -2.77 2.64 0.04
N LEU A 15 -2.08 1.91 0.93
CA LEU A 15 -1.76 0.49 0.73
C LEU A 15 -2.99 -0.41 0.91
N ILE A 16 -3.88 -0.09 1.85
CA ILE A 16 -5.12 -0.84 2.12
C ILE A 16 -6.07 -0.75 0.92
N PHE A 17 -6.36 0.47 0.44
CA PHE A 17 -7.22 0.66 -0.73
C PHE A 17 -6.62 -0.01 -1.97
N ARG A 18 -5.32 0.15 -2.19
CA ARG A 18 -4.62 -0.54 -3.28
C ARG A 18 -4.77 -2.05 -3.19
N GLY A 19 -4.58 -2.61 -2.00
CA GLY A 19 -4.74 -4.05 -1.73
C GLY A 19 -6.17 -4.53 -2.00
N TYR A 20 -7.16 -3.81 -1.47
CA TYR A 20 -8.58 -4.13 -1.65
C TYR A 20 -8.98 -4.12 -3.13
N TYR A 21 -8.67 -3.05 -3.86
CA TYR A 21 -9.04 -2.92 -5.27
C TYR A 21 -8.27 -3.87 -6.20
N ALA A 22 -7.08 -4.34 -5.80
CA ALA A 22 -6.37 -5.38 -6.55
C ALA A 22 -7.14 -6.72 -6.57
N PHE A 23 -7.95 -7.00 -5.53
CA PHE A 23 -8.74 -8.23 -5.42
C PHE A 23 -10.24 -8.02 -5.61
N ILE A 24 -10.73 -6.81 -5.91
CA ILE A 24 -12.17 -6.54 -6.00
C ILE A 24 -12.93 -7.44 -6.98
N LYS A 25 -12.27 -7.87 -8.07
CA LYS A 25 -12.87 -8.80 -9.06
C LYS A 25 -12.92 -10.25 -8.56
N ASN A 26 -12.01 -10.63 -7.67
CA ASN A 26 -11.90 -11.96 -7.09
C ASN A 26 -11.55 -11.86 -5.59
N PRO A 27 -12.52 -11.47 -4.73
CA PRO A 27 -12.27 -11.26 -3.31
C PRO A 27 -11.77 -12.52 -2.60
N ARG A 28 -10.93 -12.33 -1.58
CA ARG A 28 -10.39 -13.41 -0.74
C ARG A 28 -11.26 -13.59 0.49
N ILE A 29 -12.20 -14.52 0.39
CA ILE A 29 -13.11 -14.86 1.49
C ILE A 29 -12.57 -16.07 2.26
N ASN A 30 -12.45 -15.96 3.58
CA ASN A 30 -12.03 -17.09 4.44
C ASN A 30 -13.21 -18.03 4.77
N SER A 31 -12.96 -19.15 5.45
CA SER A 31 -14.02 -20.10 5.84
C SER A 31 -15.10 -19.52 6.76
N LYS A 32 -14.85 -18.39 7.43
CA LYS A 32 -15.81 -17.66 8.29
C LYS A 32 -16.68 -16.69 7.48
N GLY A 33 -16.46 -16.54 6.18
CA GLY A 33 -17.21 -15.63 5.31
C GLY A 33 -16.70 -14.19 5.30
N GLU A 34 -15.51 -13.94 5.86
CA GLU A 34 -14.92 -12.61 5.98
C GLU A 34 -14.05 -12.27 4.76
N ASP A 35 -14.14 -11.02 4.27
CA ASP A 35 -13.27 -10.51 3.21
C ASP A 35 -11.90 -10.08 3.75
N THR A 36 -10.91 -10.91 3.44
CA THR A 36 -9.51 -10.74 3.87
C THR A 36 -8.63 -10.06 2.82
N SER A 37 -9.23 -9.58 1.72
CA SER A 37 -8.51 -9.01 0.56
C SER A 37 -7.64 -7.81 0.94
N ALA A 38 -8.20 -6.87 1.70
CA ALA A 38 -7.52 -5.65 2.13
C ALA A 38 -6.32 -5.97 3.04
N ILE A 39 -6.51 -6.87 4.01
CA ILE A 39 -5.46 -7.33 4.93
C ILE A 39 -4.32 -7.98 4.13
N MET A 40 -4.66 -8.91 3.24
CA MET A 40 -3.68 -9.62 2.41
C MET A 40 -2.89 -8.66 1.52
N GLY A 41 -3.55 -7.70 0.88
CA GLY A 41 -2.90 -6.72 0.00
C GLY A 41 -1.98 -5.76 0.74
N PHE A 42 -2.42 -5.26 1.90
CA PHE A 42 -1.61 -4.42 2.77
C PHE A 42 -0.36 -5.17 3.25
N MET A 43 -0.52 -6.37 3.82
CA MET A 43 0.60 -7.14 4.36
C MET A 43 1.62 -7.56 3.30
N ASN A 44 1.18 -7.93 2.10
CA ASN A 44 2.10 -8.22 1.00
C ASN A 44 2.93 -6.98 0.64
N SER A 45 2.30 -5.80 0.58
CA SER A 45 3.00 -4.55 0.25
C SER A 45 4.01 -4.19 1.34
N LEU A 46 3.60 -4.24 2.61
CA LEU A 46 4.46 -3.96 3.76
C LEU A 46 5.67 -4.90 3.83
N LEU A 47 5.45 -6.21 3.70
CA LEU A 47 6.53 -7.20 3.71
C LEU A 47 7.47 -7.03 2.51
N ASP A 48 6.96 -6.60 1.35
CA ASP A 48 7.80 -6.33 0.18
C ASP A 48 8.70 -5.10 0.42
N VAL A 49 8.20 -4.04 1.06
CA VAL A 49 9.02 -2.89 1.49
C VAL A 49 10.11 -3.35 2.46
N ILE A 50 9.75 -4.06 3.53
CA ILE A 50 10.69 -4.53 4.55
C ILE A 50 11.79 -5.41 3.92
N LYS A 51 11.40 -6.34 3.05
CA LYS A 51 12.33 -7.27 2.41
C LYS A 51 13.29 -6.60 1.45
N ARG A 52 12.82 -5.65 0.64
CA ARG A 52 13.64 -4.97 -0.38
C ARG A 52 14.56 -3.94 0.24
N GLU A 53 14.01 -3.15 1.16
CA GLU A 53 14.68 -1.95 1.64
C GLU A 53 15.42 -2.18 2.96
N ARG A 54 15.06 -3.24 3.71
CA ARG A 54 15.63 -3.56 5.03
C ARG A 54 15.77 -2.28 5.88
N PRO A 55 14.65 -1.58 6.16
CA PRO A 55 14.70 -0.28 6.80
C PRO A 55 15.19 -0.40 8.24
N ASP A 56 15.96 0.59 8.70
CA ASP A 56 16.35 0.65 10.11
C ASP A 56 15.15 1.02 10.97
N HIS A 57 14.31 1.92 10.48
CA HIS A 57 13.16 2.46 11.20
C HIS A 57 11.91 2.43 10.31
N LEU A 58 10.76 2.09 10.87
CA LEU A 58 9.50 1.94 10.15
C LEU A 58 8.32 2.35 11.04
N ALA A 59 7.38 3.10 10.49
CA ALA A 59 6.08 3.32 11.12
C ALA A 59 4.95 3.32 10.09
N VAL A 60 3.74 3.01 10.55
CA VAL A 60 2.54 3.02 9.72
C VAL A 60 1.58 4.09 10.25
N CYS A 61 1.20 5.03 9.39
CA CYS A 61 0.34 6.16 9.75
C CYS A 61 -1.09 5.91 9.26
N PHE A 62 -2.09 6.11 10.13
CA PHE A 62 -3.51 6.03 9.79
C PHE A 62 -4.21 7.37 10.03
N ASP A 63 -5.21 7.64 9.19
CA ASP A 63 -6.18 8.70 9.42
C ASP A 63 -7.13 8.34 10.55
N LYS A 64 -7.53 9.33 11.36
CA LYS A 64 -8.64 9.17 12.32
C LYS A 64 -9.55 10.39 12.29
N GLY A 65 -10.64 10.26 11.53
CA GLY A 65 -11.70 11.28 11.44
C GLY A 65 -11.44 12.40 10.43
N GLY A 66 -10.31 12.37 9.72
CA GLY A 66 -9.94 13.41 8.75
C GLY A 66 -9.46 14.71 9.40
N SER A 67 -9.20 15.73 8.58
CA SER A 67 -8.71 17.03 9.04
C SER A 67 -9.86 17.93 9.51
N ALA A 68 -9.89 18.25 10.80
CA ALA A 68 -10.87 19.18 11.36
C ALA A 68 -10.70 20.59 10.77
N ASP A 69 -9.46 21.05 10.65
CA ASP A 69 -9.12 22.37 10.12
C ASP A 69 -9.51 22.53 8.66
N ARG A 70 -9.29 21.52 7.81
CA ARG A 70 -9.68 21.59 6.39
C ARG A 70 -11.20 21.57 6.21
N VAL A 71 -11.93 20.81 7.02
CA VAL A 71 -13.40 20.78 7.00
C VAL A 71 -13.99 22.10 7.51
N GLU A 72 -13.43 22.70 8.57
CA GLU A 72 -13.84 24.02 9.04
C GLU A 72 -13.57 25.10 7.98
N LEU A 73 -12.42 25.01 7.31
CA LEU A 73 -12.02 25.96 6.28
C LEU A 73 -12.86 25.84 5.00
N PHE A 74 -13.26 24.61 4.64
CA PHE A 74 -14.06 24.33 3.45
C PHE A 74 -14.90 23.07 3.65
N GLU A 75 -16.19 23.25 3.96
CA GLU A 75 -17.13 22.17 4.30
C GLU A 75 -17.22 21.07 3.23
N ALA A 76 -17.04 21.43 1.96
CA ALA A 76 -17.11 20.47 0.88
C ALA A 76 -15.82 19.65 0.68
N TYR A 77 -14.75 19.90 1.44
CA TYR A 77 -13.49 19.16 1.36
C TYR A 77 -13.70 17.66 1.58
N LYS A 78 -13.24 16.84 0.65
CA LYS A 78 -13.44 15.36 0.60
C LYS A 78 -14.90 14.89 0.71
N ALA A 79 -15.89 15.79 0.63
CA ALA A 79 -17.31 15.47 0.80
C ALA A 79 -17.88 14.62 -0.36
N ASN A 80 -17.17 14.54 -1.49
CA ASN A 80 -17.52 13.69 -2.62
C ASN A 80 -16.89 12.29 -2.57
N ARG A 81 -16.10 11.96 -1.54
CA ARG A 81 -15.55 10.62 -1.37
C ARG A 81 -16.65 9.67 -0.92
N ASP A 82 -16.72 8.51 -1.57
CA ASP A 82 -17.61 7.43 -1.15
C ASP A 82 -17.23 6.93 0.25
N GLU A 83 -18.22 6.40 0.98
CA GLU A 83 -17.95 5.73 2.25
C GLU A 83 -16.93 4.60 2.08
N THR A 84 -16.04 4.45 3.07
CA THR A 84 -15.04 3.39 3.04
C THR A 84 -15.73 2.02 2.97
N PRO A 85 -15.42 1.17 1.97
CA PRO A 85 -16.02 -0.14 1.80
C PRO A 85 -15.98 -0.98 3.08
N GLU A 86 -17.03 -1.76 3.33
CA GLU A 86 -17.13 -2.61 4.53
C GLU A 86 -15.92 -3.54 4.70
N GLY A 87 -15.47 -4.19 3.62
CA GLY A 87 -14.29 -5.06 3.65
C GLY A 87 -12.99 -4.35 4.03
N ILE A 88 -12.89 -3.02 3.84
CA ILE A 88 -11.76 -2.23 4.36
C ILE A 88 -11.97 -1.91 5.84
N ARG A 89 -13.17 -1.49 6.23
CA ARG A 89 -13.50 -1.16 7.63
C ARG A 89 -13.26 -2.35 8.56
N THR A 90 -13.66 -3.55 8.16
CA THR A 90 -13.43 -4.78 8.94
C THR A 90 -11.97 -5.21 8.94
N ALA A 91 -11.20 -4.87 7.91
CA ALA A 91 -9.78 -5.21 7.81
C ALA A 91 -8.88 -4.38 8.74
N ILE A 92 -9.24 -3.12 9.03
CA ILE A 92 -8.39 -2.20 9.81
C ILE A 92 -8.02 -2.76 11.19
N PRO A 93 -8.96 -3.27 12.02
CA PRO A 93 -8.60 -3.87 13.31
C PRO A 93 -7.62 -5.04 13.19
N HIS A 94 -7.81 -5.91 12.19
CA HIS A 94 -6.88 -7.02 11.94
C HIS A 94 -5.50 -6.53 11.55
N ILE A 95 -5.41 -5.50 10.70
CA ILE A 95 -4.13 -4.89 10.32
C ILE A 95 -3.43 -4.30 11.54
N CYS A 96 -4.16 -3.57 12.40
CA CYS A 96 -3.58 -3.01 13.63
C CYS A 96 -3.03 -4.12 14.54
N ASN A 97 -3.79 -5.18 14.78
CA ASN A 97 -3.34 -6.31 15.60
C ASN A 97 -2.09 -6.99 15.02
N ILE A 98 -1.99 -7.10 13.69
CA ILE A 98 -0.80 -7.66 13.03
C ILE A 98 0.40 -6.71 13.22
N LEU A 99 0.23 -5.41 13.02
CA LEU A 99 1.29 -4.42 13.20
C LEU A 99 1.81 -4.40 14.64
N GLU A 100 0.91 -4.46 15.63
CA GLU A 100 1.26 -4.59 17.04
C GLU A 100 2.06 -5.87 17.32
N ALA A 101 1.62 -7.01 16.79
CA ALA A 101 2.36 -8.28 16.90
C ALA A 101 3.71 -8.23 16.16
N MET A 102 3.84 -7.36 15.16
CA MET A 102 5.11 -7.12 14.46
C MET A 102 6.01 -6.08 15.14
N HIS A 103 5.57 -5.50 16.27
CA HIS A 103 6.24 -4.37 16.94
C HIS A 103 6.45 -3.16 16.02
N ILE A 104 5.56 -2.95 15.03
CA ILE A 104 5.61 -1.78 14.15
C ILE A 104 4.71 -0.69 14.76
N PRO A 105 5.25 0.51 15.04
CA PRO A 105 4.45 1.59 15.61
C PRO A 105 3.36 2.06 14.65
N ILE A 106 2.17 2.26 15.23
CA ILE A 106 1.00 2.78 14.55
C ILE A 106 0.83 4.25 14.96
N MET A 107 1.02 5.16 14.01
CA MET A 107 0.94 6.60 14.24
C MET A 107 -0.44 7.11 13.84
N VAL A 108 -1.18 7.65 14.81
CA VAL A 108 -2.52 8.19 14.60
C VAL A 108 -2.68 9.46 15.41
N LYS A 109 -3.24 10.51 14.80
CA LYS A 109 -3.65 11.71 15.50
C LYS A 109 -5.07 12.10 15.09
N GLU A 110 -5.96 12.18 16.07
CA GLU A 110 -7.34 12.62 15.84
C GLU A 110 -7.39 14.09 15.42
N GLY A 111 -8.21 14.39 14.41
CA GLY A 111 -8.34 15.72 13.83
C GLY A 111 -7.29 16.06 12.77
N TYR A 112 -6.36 15.15 12.49
CA TYR A 112 -5.33 15.27 11.46
C TYR A 112 -5.37 14.07 10.51
N GLU A 113 -4.85 14.28 9.32
CA GLU A 113 -4.73 13.25 8.31
C GLU A 113 -3.34 12.59 8.36
N ALA A 114 -3.21 11.38 7.81
CA ALA A 114 -2.00 10.58 7.81
C ALA A 114 -0.89 11.26 7.02
N ASP A 115 -1.25 12.03 5.98
CA ASP A 115 -0.32 12.88 5.23
C ASP A 115 0.31 13.97 6.11
N ASP A 116 -0.46 14.61 6.98
CA ASP A 116 0.01 15.59 7.96
C ASP A 116 0.92 14.94 9.02
N VAL A 117 0.55 13.75 9.50
CA VAL A 117 1.39 12.97 10.44
C VAL A 117 2.71 12.59 9.79
N ILE A 118 2.69 12.05 8.56
CA ILE A 118 3.90 11.67 7.83
C ILE A 118 4.74 12.90 7.50
N GLY A 119 4.11 13.99 7.06
CA GLY A 119 4.76 15.26 6.76
C GLY A 119 5.52 15.80 7.98
N THR A 120 4.85 15.83 9.13
CA THR A 120 5.46 16.27 10.40
C THR A 120 6.62 15.36 10.81
N LEU A 121 6.41 14.04 10.87
CA LEU A 121 7.45 13.08 11.29
C LEU A 121 8.65 13.08 10.33
N SER A 122 8.42 13.22 9.01
CA SER A 122 9.49 13.25 8.02
C SER A 122 10.43 14.46 8.22
N ARG A 123 9.87 15.61 8.58
CA ARG A 123 10.63 16.83 8.89
C ARG A 123 11.37 16.75 10.21
N GLN A 124 10.78 16.12 11.22
CA GLN A 124 11.45 15.88 12.49
C GLN A 124 12.65 14.93 12.31
N ALA A 125 12.44 13.79 11.64
CA ALA A 125 13.50 12.83 11.35
C ALA A 125 14.62 13.41 10.47
N GLU A 126 14.28 14.24 9.47
CA GLU A 126 15.27 14.95 8.65
C GLU A 126 16.20 15.83 9.50
N LYS A 127 15.66 16.54 10.50
CA LYS A 127 16.45 17.37 11.43
C LYS A 127 17.41 16.53 12.29
N GLU A 128 17.05 15.27 12.56
CA GLU A 128 17.91 14.29 13.24
C GLU A 128 18.89 13.57 12.30
N GLY A 129 18.89 13.91 11.01
CA GLY A 129 19.84 13.40 10.02
C GLY A 129 19.42 12.10 9.33
N TYR A 130 18.18 11.66 9.49
CA TYR A 130 17.64 10.47 8.85
C TYR A 130 17.29 10.72 7.38
N LYS A 131 17.42 9.66 6.56
CA LYS A 131 16.81 9.61 5.23
C LYS A 131 15.43 9.01 5.35
N THR A 132 14.41 9.80 4.99
CA THR A 132 13.01 9.41 5.13
C THR A 132 12.41 9.05 3.79
N TYR A 133 11.73 7.90 3.74
CA TYR A 133 11.00 7.38 2.59
C TYR A 133 9.51 7.32 2.93
N MET A 134 8.72 8.19 2.30
CA MET A 134 7.26 8.23 2.46
C MET A 134 6.63 7.22 1.50
N VAL A 135 6.11 6.11 2.01
CA VAL A 135 5.55 5.02 1.21
C VAL A 135 4.09 5.33 0.88
N THR A 136 3.88 6.02 -0.23
CA THR A 136 2.56 6.40 -0.74
C THR A 136 2.61 6.64 -2.26
N PRO A 137 1.55 6.32 -3.02
CA PRO A 137 1.41 6.73 -4.41
C PRO A 137 0.88 8.18 -4.55
N ASP A 138 0.43 8.79 -3.45
CA ASP A 138 -0.22 10.09 -3.47
C ASP A 138 0.75 11.17 -3.95
N LYS A 139 0.33 11.94 -4.94
CA LYS A 139 1.13 12.99 -5.58
C LYS A 139 1.34 14.19 -4.64
N ASP A 140 0.48 14.37 -3.64
CA ASP A 140 0.49 15.58 -2.80
C ASP A 140 1.73 15.63 -1.91
N PHE A 141 2.26 14.47 -1.53
CA PHE A 141 3.52 14.31 -0.80
C PHE A 141 4.75 14.79 -1.58
N ALA A 142 4.63 15.05 -2.89
CA ALA A 142 5.72 15.62 -3.66
C ALA A 142 6.14 17.01 -3.13
N GLN A 143 5.24 17.72 -2.44
CA GLN A 143 5.57 18.99 -1.76
C GLN A 143 6.56 18.84 -0.61
N LEU A 144 6.70 17.64 -0.03
CA LEU A 144 7.53 17.37 1.14
C LEU A 144 8.97 16.98 0.79
N VAL A 145 9.23 16.68 -0.48
CA VAL A 145 10.51 16.13 -0.95
C VAL A 145 11.66 17.11 -0.74
N THR A 146 12.77 16.61 -0.22
CA THR A 146 14.02 17.33 0.00
C THR A 146 15.24 16.50 -0.44
N GLU A 147 16.45 16.91 -0.03
CA GLU A 147 17.66 16.11 -0.19
C GLU A 147 17.65 14.82 0.65
N ASN A 148 16.87 14.78 1.75
CA ASN A 148 16.79 13.63 2.67
C ASN A 148 15.39 13.01 2.78
N ILE A 149 14.35 13.67 2.23
CA ILE A 149 12.97 13.17 2.21
C ILE A 149 12.61 12.78 0.78
N PHE A 150 12.19 11.52 0.60
CA PHE A 150 11.87 10.93 -0.69
C PHE A 150 10.45 10.34 -0.67
N MET A 151 9.77 10.35 -1.81
CA MET A 151 8.58 9.52 -1.99
C MET A 151 9.00 8.14 -2.47
N TYR A 152 8.42 7.08 -1.90
CA TYR A 152 8.65 5.69 -2.27
C TYR A 152 7.33 5.07 -2.75
N ARG A 153 7.08 5.15 -4.07
CA ARG A 153 5.75 4.95 -4.66
C ARG A 153 5.60 3.52 -5.19
N PRO A 154 4.55 2.77 -4.83
CA PRO A 154 4.28 1.45 -5.40
C PRO A 154 3.81 1.56 -6.87
N VAL A 155 4.51 0.93 -7.81
CA VAL A 155 4.14 0.98 -9.25
C VAL A 155 3.13 -0.10 -9.62
N PHE A 156 2.29 0.16 -10.62
CA PHE A 156 1.34 -0.84 -11.13
C PHE A 156 2.09 -2.02 -11.75
N GLY A 157 1.72 -3.25 -11.42
CA GLY A 157 2.42 -4.46 -11.87
C GLY A 157 3.56 -4.94 -10.96
N GLY A 158 3.90 -4.20 -9.91
CA GLY A 158 4.85 -4.61 -8.87
C GLY A 158 6.17 -3.82 -8.90
N GLY A 159 6.80 -3.68 -7.72
CA GLY A 159 7.99 -2.85 -7.53
C GLY A 159 7.67 -1.43 -7.05
N TYR A 160 8.72 -0.61 -6.96
CA TYR A 160 8.65 0.75 -6.42
C TYR A 160 9.48 1.71 -7.26
N GLU A 161 9.01 2.95 -7.36
CA GLU A 161 9.78 4.09 -7.86
C GLU A 161 10.10 5.03 -6.69
N THR A 162 11.30 5.60 -6.68
CA THR A 162 11.67 6.61 -5.70
C THR A 162 11.69 7.97 -6.38
N TRP A 163 10.98 8.95 -5.84
CA TRP A 163 11.05 10.34 -6.31
C TRP A 163 11.80 11.18 -5.29
N GLY A 164 12.92 11.76 -5.74
CA GLY A 164 13.59 12.88 -5.09
C GLY A 164 13.29 14.17 -5.83
N ILE A 165 14.06 15.21 -5.51
CA ILE A 165 13.92 16.54 -6.12
C ILE A 165 13.91 16.49 -7.66
N PRO A 166 14.83 15.77 -8.35
CA PRO A 166 14.85 15.76 -9.82
C PRO A 166 13.57 15.18 -10.44
N GLU A 167 13.04 14.10 -9.87
CA GLU A 167 11.83 13.43 -10.36
C GLU A 167 10.60 14.32 -10.17
N VAL A 168 10.48 14.97 -9.00
CA VAL A 168 9.40 15.92 -8.72
C VAL A 168 9.46 17.11 -9.68
N LYS A 169 10.62 17.76 -9.82
CA LYS A 169 10.80 18.87 -10.77
C LYS A 169 10.39 18.49 -12.18
N LYS A 170 10.82 17.30 -12.64
CA LYS A 170 10.49 16.79 -13.98
C LYS A 170 9.00 16.49 -14.15
N LYS A 171 8.36 15.87 -13.15
CA LYS A 171 6.95 15.46 -13.22
C LYS A 171 6.01 16.67 -13.26
N PHE A 172 6.25 17.62 -12.34
CA PHE A 172 5.38 18.78 -12.15
C PHE A 172 5.84 20.01 -12.94
N GLU A 173 7.00 19.95 -13.60
CA GLU A 173 7.61 21.08 -14.33
C GLU A 173 7.80 22.32 -13.43
N VAL A 174 8.29 22.07 -12.21
CA VAL A 174 8.56 23.07 -11.17
C VAL A 174 10.06 23.18 -10.89
N GLU A 175 10.48 24.32 -10.33
CA GLU A 175 11.88 24.57 -9.94
C GLU A 175 12.14 24.22 -8.47
N ASP A 176 11.11 24.14 -7.63
CA ASP A 176 11.19 23.77 -6.22
C ASP A 176 10.00 22.84 -5.89
N PRO A 177 10.21 21.69 -5.19
CA PRO A 177 9.12 20.86 -4.68
C PRO A 177 8.00 21.63 -3.96
N MET A 178 8.30 22.73 -3.27
CA MET A 178 7.28 23.56 -2.60
C MET A 178 6.28 24.18 -3.58
N GLN A 179 6.66 24.40 -4.84
CA GLN A 179 5.75 24.90 -5.88
C GLN A 179 4.70 23.86 -6.30
N VAL A 180 4.83 22.59 -5.86
CA VAL A 180 3.76 21.60 -6.03
C VAL A 180 2.49 22.06 -5.30
N ILE A 181 2.61 22.78 -4.18
CA ILE A 181 1.47 23.34 -3.46
C ILE A 181 0.74 24.37 -4.33
N ASP A 182 1.51 25.28 -4.96
CA ASP A 182 0.96 26.25 -5.91
C ASP A 182 0.32 25.55 -7.11
N PHE A 183 0.96 24.50 -7.63
CA PHE A 183 0.45 23.70 -8.75
C PHE A 183 -0.92 23.11 -8.41
N LEU A 184 -1.03 22.40 -7.30
CA LEU A 184 -2.27 21.78 -6.82
C LEU A 184 -3.34 22.84 -6.50
N GLY A 185 -2.95 23.93 -5.84
CA GLY A 185 -3.86 25.06 -5.56
C GLY A 185 -4.39 25.74 -6.82
N MET A 186 -3.60 25.82 -7.89
CA MET A 186 -4.03 26.38 -9.18
C MET A 186 -4.99 25.44 -9.92
N MET A 187 -4.67 24.15 -10.02
CA MET A 187 -5.48 23.22 -10.81
C MET A 187 -6.67 22.62 -10.06
N GLY A 188 -6.63 22.65 -8.72
CA GLY A 188 -7.57 21.94 -7.86
C GLY A 188 -7.34 20.42 -7.84
N ASP A 189 -8.14 19.73 -7.04
CA ASP A 189 -8.17 18.27 -6.99
C ASP A 189 -9.60 17.78 -6.84
N SER A 190 -10.13 17.18 -7.91
CA SER A 190 -11.48 16.62 -7.90
C SER A 190 -11.66 15.47 -6.91
N SER A 191 -10.58 14.74 -6.59
CA SER A 191 -10.62 13.59 -5.67
C SER A 191 -10.89 14.02 -4.22
N ASP A 192 -10.42 15.23 -3.88
CA ASP A 192 -10.55 15.85 -2.57
C ASP A 192 -11.51 17.03 -2.55
N ASN A 193 -12.21 17.23 -3.66
CA ASN A 193 -13.10 18.35 -3.90
C ASN A 193 -12.43 19.73 -3.74
N ILE A 194 -11.12 19.83 -3.97
CA ILE A 194 -10.39 21.09 -3.96
C ILE A 194 -10.71 21.86 -5.26
N PRO A 195 -11.27 23.08 -5.20
CA PRO A 195 -11.88 23.73 -6.36
C PRO A 195 -10.86 24.26 -7.39
N GLY A 196 -9.71 24.76 -6.93
CA GLY A 196 -8.70 25.39 -7.77
C GLY A 196 -9.15 26.72 -8.40
N LEU A 197 -8.40 27.18 -9.41
CA LEU A 197 -8.78 28.33 -10.22
C LEU A 197 -9.64 27.88 -11.42
N PRO A 198 -10.84 28.46 -11.62
CA PRO A 198 -11.72 28.05 -12.72
C PRO A 198 -11.06 28.15 -14.10
N GLY A 199 -11.01 27.02 -14.82
CA GLY A 199 -10.43 26.95 -16.16
C GLY A 199 -8.90 26.81 -16.19
N VAL A 200 -8.26 26.69 -15.03
CA VAL A 200 -6.84 26.35 -14.90
C VAL A 200 -6.73 24.85 -14.65
N GLY A 201 -6.25 24.10 -15.65
CA GLY A 201 -5.87 22.69 -15.48
C GLY A 201 -4.36 22.51 -15.43
N GLU A 202 -3.87 21.27 -15.32
CA GLU A 202 -2.44 20.92 -15.20
C GLU A 202 -1.54 21.73 -16.15
N LYS A 203 -1.84 21.76 -17.46
CA LYS A 203 -1.01 22.47 -18.44
C LYS A 203 -0.92 23.97 -18.20
N THR A 204 -2.01 24.57 -17.73
CA THR A 204 -2.07 26.02 -17.47
C THR A 204 -1.40 26.35 -16.15
N ALA A 205 -1.58 25.51 -15.11
CA ALA A 205 -0.88 25.64 -13.84
C ALA A 205 0.65 25.59 -14.02
N LYS A 206 1.16 24.61 -14.80
CA LYS A 206 2.59 24.53 -15.17
C LYS A 206 3.10 25.79 -15.85
N LYS A 207 2.33 26.33 -16.80
CA LYS A 207 2.68 27.59 -17.47
C LYS A 207 2.74 28.74 -16.47
N PHE A 208 1.76 28.86 -15.59
CA PHE A 208 1.69 29.92 -14.60
C PHE A 208 2.83 29.85 -13.58
N ILE A 209 3.19 28.65 -13.11
CA ILE A 209 4.36 28.49 -12.23
C ILE A 209 5.64 28.91 -12.94
N LYS A 210 5.83 28.50 -14.20
CA LYS A 210 7.01 28.89 -14.98
C LYS A 210 7.11 30.39 -15.21
N GLU A 211 5.97 31.07 -15.39
CA GLU A 211 5.92 32.50 -15.71
C GLU A 211 5.91 33.40 -14.47
N PHE A 212 5.22 32.99 -13.40
CA PHE A 212 4.93 33.81 -12.22
C PHE A 212 5.50 33.25 -10.91
N GLY A 213 6.03 32.03 -10.90
CA GLY A 213 6.66 31.40 -9.75
C GLY A 213 5.70 30.80 -8.72
N SER A 214 4.63 31.51 -8.33
CA SER A 214 3.67 31.05 -7.32
C SER A 214 2.23 31.54 -7.61
N MET A 215 1.26 31.07 -6.83
CA MET A 215 -0.11 31.58 -6.83
C MET A 215 -0.16 33.08 -6.54
N GLU A 216 0.56 33.53 -5.50
CA GLU A 216 0.65 34.94 -5.13
C GLU A 216 1.34 35.76 -6.24
N GLY A 217 2.38 35.19 -6.86
CA GLY A 217 3.05 35.80 -8.01
C GLY A 217 2.11 36.01 -9.20
N LEU A 218 1.26 35.01 -9.49
CA LEU A 218 0.21 35.11 -10.53
C LEU A 218 -0.81 36.21 -10.19
N LEU A 219 -1.30 36.24 -8.96
CA LEU A 219 -2.30 37.21 -8.50
C LEU A 219 -1.75 38.65 -8.45
N ALA A 220 -0.46 38.82 -8.17
CA ALA A 220 0.20 40.12 -8.22
C ALA A 220 0.46 40.63 -9.65
N ASN A 221 0.33 39.78 -10.67
CA ASN A 221 0.66 40.07 -12.07
C ASN A 221 -0.50 39.74 -13.04
N THR A 222 -1.75 39.87 -12.59
CA THR A 222 -2.92 39.57 -13.43
C THR A 222 -3.03 40.47 -14.66
N ASP A 223 -2.35 41.62 -14.66
CA ASP A 223 -2.23 42.53 -15.81
C ASP A 223 -1.58 41.87 -17.05
N LYS A 224 -0.71 40.87 -16.84
CA LYS A 224 -0.05 40.12 -17.91
C LYS A 224 -0.95 39.04 -18.52
N LEU A 225 -2.04 38.68 -17.85
CA LEU A 225 -3.03 37.74 -18.37
C LEU A 225 -3.91 38.40 -19.42
N LYS A 226 -4.40 37.62 -20.40
CA LYS A 226 -5.22 38.13 -21.51
C LYS A 226 -6.59 37.46 -21.55
N GLY A 227 -7.60 38.24 -21.96
CA GLY A 227 -8.96 37.77 -22.22
C GLY A 227 -9.65 37.17 -21.00
N LYS A 228 -10.54 36.20 -21.24
CA LYS A 228 -11.37 35.56 -20.20
C LYS A 228 -10.58 34.89 -19.07
N MET A 229 -9.32 34.53 -19.29
CA MET A 229 -8.49 33.92 -18.24
C MET A 229 -8.15 34.94 -17.15
N LYS A 230 -7.86 36.19 -17.55
CA LYS A 230 -7.60 37.29 -16.61
C LYS A 230 -8.80 37.50 -15.69
N GLU A 231 -9.97 37.70 -16.28
CA GLU A 231 -11.22 37.93 -15.55
C GLU A 231 -11.51 36.79 -14.54
N LYS A 232 -11.27 35.54 -14.94
CA LYS A 232 -11.45 34.38 -14.06
C LYS A 232 -10.47 34.36 -12.90
N VAL A 233 -9.19 34.61 -13.15
CA VAL A 233 -8.17 34.61 -12.08
C VAL A 233 -8.41 35.77 -11.11
N GLU A 234 -8.72 36.96 -11.60
CA GLU A 234 -9.03 38.12 -10.76
C GLU A 234 -10.29 37.89 -9.91
N ALA A 235 -11.34 37.31 -10.49
CA ALA A 235 -12.58 37.03 -9.77
C ALA A 235 -12.48 35.86 -8.77
N ASN A 236 -11.48 34.98 -8.89
CA ASN A 236 -11.37 33.76 -8.09
C ASN A 236 -10.03 33.65 -7.35
N GLY A 237 -9.31 34.74 -7.15
CA GLY A 237 -8.00 34.73 -6.48
C GLY A 237 -8.06 34.16 -5.07
N GLU A 238 -9.07 34.55 -4.29
CA GLU A 238 -9.29 34.01 -2.93
C GLU A 238 -9.58 32.49 -2.95
N LEU A 239 -10.33 32.01 -3.95
CA LEU A 239 -10.61 30.58 -4.13
C LEU A 239 -9.33 29.79 -4.45
N GLY A 240 -8.43 30.37 -5.25
CA GLY A 240 -7.11 29.80 -5.53
C GLY A 240 -6.24 29.72 -4.27
N LEU A 241 -6.20 30.78 -3.46
CA LEU A 241 -5.47 30.79 -2.18
C LEU A 241 -6.05 29.80 -1.16
N LEU A 242 -7.39 29.70 -1.09
CA LEU A 242 -8.09 28.69 -0.30
C LEU A 242 -7.68 27.28 -0.75
N SER A 243 -7.70 27.02 -2.06
CA SER A 243 -7.31 25.73 -2.64
C SER A 243 -5.85 25.38 -2.34
N LYS A 244 -4.96 26.37 -2.43
CA LYS A 244 -3.55 26.22 -2.04
C LYS A 244 -3.42 25.82 -0.57
N LYS A 245 -4.17 26.46 0.32
CA LYS A 245 -4.19 26.14 1.76
C LYS A 245 -4.71 24.73 2.03
N LEU A 246 -5.78 24.31 1.35
CA LEU A 246 -6.34 22.95 1.49
C LEU A 246 -5.35 21.87 1.02
N ALA A 247 -4.63 22.12 -0.07
CA ALA A 247 -3.62 21.20 -0.63
C ALA A 247 -2.28 21.18 0.14
N THR A 248 -2.09 22.10 1.10
CA THR A 248 -0.86 22.16 1.90
C THR A 248 -0.91 21.10 2.99
N ILE A 249 0.09 20.23 3.06
CA ILE A 249 0.28 19.26 4.14
C ILE A 249 0.82 19.98 5.38
N MET A 250 0.21 19.74 6.54
CA MET A 250 0.62 20.33 7.82
C MET A 250 1.91 19.67 8.33
N LEU A 251 2.79 20.47 8.93
CA LEU A 251 4.11 20.03 9.41
C LEU A 251 4.30 20.22 10.92
N ASP A 252 3.22 20.60 11.61
CA ASP A 252 3.17 20.98 13.02
C ASP A 252 2.12 20.15 13.79
N VAL A 253 1.83 18.94 13.32
CA VAL A 253 0.97 18.00 14.04
C VAL A 253 1.61 17.69 15.40
N PRO A 254 0.86 17.65 16.51
CA PRO A 254 1.38 17.33 17.85
C PRO A 254 1.65 15.82 18.00
N VAL A 255 2.68 15.36 17.28
CA VAL A 255 3.32 14.04 17.30
C VAL A 255 4.83 14.25 17.36
N ASP A 256 5.54 13.32 18.00
CA ASP A 256 6.98 13.39 18.20
C ASP A 256 7.66 12.17 17.58
N PHE A 257 8.73 12.41 16.81
CA PHE A 257 9.62 11.38 16.34
C PHE A 257 10.60 11.00 17.45
N ASN A 258 10.63 9.71 17.77
CA ASN A 258 11.61 9.12 18.67
C ASN A 258 12.22 7.91 17.99
N ALA A 259 13.49 8.01 17.61
CA ALA A 259 14.20 6.95 16.90
C ALA A 259 14.00 5.55 17.50
N LYS A 260 14.02 5.42 18.83
CA LYS A 260 13.89 4.11 19.51
C LYS A 260 12.52 3.47 19.31
N ASP A 261 11.47 4.28 19.27
CA ASP A 261 10.10 3.78 19.14
C ASP A 261 9.79 3.34 17.70
N PHE A 262 10.63 3.75 16.75
CA PHE A 262 10.49 3.49 15.32
C PHE A 262 11.47 2.44 14.80
N GLU A 263 12.42 1.97 15.61
CA GLU A 263 13.39 0.94 15.23
C GLU A 263 12.67 -0.34 14.83
N LEU A 264 13.02 -0.91 13.68
CA LEU A 264 12.41 -2.15 13.20
C LEU A 264 12.94 -3.33 14.03
N ASP A 265 12.16 -3.76 15.01
CA ASP A 265 12.47 -4.90 15.87
C ASP A 265 12.03 -6.24 15.24
N HIS A 266 12.46 -7.35 15.86
CA HIS A 266 11.96 -8.67 15.53
C HIS A 266 10.50 -8.82 16.00
N PRO A 267 9.61 -9.32 15.13
CA PRO A 267 8.20 -9.48 15.46
C PRO A 267 7.97 -10.63 16.47
N ASP A 268 6.84 -10.59 17.17
CA ASP A 268 6.31 -11.75 17.90
C ASP A 268 5.78 -12.78 16.90
N VAL A 269 6.69 -13.66 16.45
CA VAL A 269 6.44 -14.63 15.38
C VAL A 269 5.25 -15.53 15.68
N GLU A 270 5.05 -15.94 16.94
CA GLU A 270 3.95 -16.84 17.30
C GLU A 270 2.60 -16.10 17.26
N LYS A 271 2.52 -14.87 17.79
CA LYS A 271 1.29 -14.07 17.66
C LYS A 271 0.94 -13.77 16.21
N VAL A 272 1.91 -13.41 15.37
CA VAL A 272 1.64 -13.15 13.94
C VAL A 272 1.13 -14.42 13.25
N LYS A 273 1.72 -15.60 13.56
CA LYS A 273 1.23 -16.89 13.03
C LYS A 273 -0.19 -17.21 13.46
N GLU A 274 -0.54 -16.98 14.73
CA GLU A 274 -1.90 -17.19 15.24
C GLU A 274 -2.91 -16.36 14.44
N ILE A 275 -2.66 -15.06 14.28
CA ILE A 275 -3.52 -14.18 13.49
C ILE A 275 -3.59 -14.64 12.03
N PHE A 276 -2.46 -14.97 11.41
CA PHE A 276 -2.44 -15.45 10.02
C PHE A 276 -3.14 -16.79 9.85
N GLN A 277 -3.10 -17.67 10.84
CA GLN A 277 -3.82 -18.93 10.83
C GLN A 277 -5.33 -18.69 10.91
N GLU A 278 -5.78 -17.78 11.78
CA GLU A 278 -7.19 -17.39 11.88
C GLU A 278 -7.73 -16.76 10.58
N LEU A 279 -6.89 -16.02 9.87
CA LEU A 279 -7.18 -15.42 8.55
C LEU A 279 -6.91 -16.37 7.38
N GLU A 280 -6.45 -17.60 7.64
CA GLU A 280 -6.14 -18.65 6.65
C GLU A 280 -5.01 -18.29 5.65
N PHE A 281 -4.08 -17.43 6.06
CA PHE A 281 -3.00 -16.86 5.24
C PHE A 281 -1.74 -17.73 5.14
N ARG A 282 -1.87 -18.95 4.59
CA ARG A 282 -0.74 -19.91 4.50
C ARG A 282 0.49 -19.35 3.77
N ARG A 283 0.31 -18.84 2.55
CA ARG A 283 1.43 -18.31 1.73
C ARG A 283 2.06 -17.05 2.31
N LEU A 284 1.26 -16.20 2.95
CA LEU A 284 1.74 -14.98 3.59
C LEU A 284 2.57 -15.33 4.83
N THR A 285 2.17 -16.37 5.59
CA THR A 285 2.95 -16.92 6.70
C THR A 285 4.34 -17.36 6.24
N ASP A 286 4.42 -18.12 5.14
CA ASP A 286 5.71 -18.54 4.58
C ASP A 286 6.57 -17.34 4.15
N ASN A 287 5.96 -16.30 3.60
CA ASN A 287 6.66 -15.08 3.19
C ASN A 287 7.17 -14.28 4.40
N PHE A 288 6.30 -14.08 5.40
CA PHE A 288 6.65 -13.43 6.66
C PHE A 288 7.82 -14.12 7.36
N LEU A 289 7.75 -15.45 7.51
CA LEU A 289 8.83 -16.23 8.10
C LEU A 289 10.14 -16.11 7.32
N LYS A 290 10.11 -16.01 5.99
CA LYS A 290 11.32 -15.80 5.19
C LYS A 290 11.87 -14.39 5.31
N THR A 291 11.02 -13.38 5.47
CA THR A 291 11.43 -11.98 5.64
C THR A 291 12.16 -11.78 6.97
N PHE A 292 11.72 -12.46 8.03
CA PHE A 292 12.28 -12.33 9.38
C PHE A 292 13.07 -13.57 9.85
N ALA A 293 13.30 -14.55 8.98
CA ALA A 293 14.22 -15.64 9.28
C ALA A 293 15.62 -15.04 9.42
N ALA A 294 16.20 -15.18 10.61
CA ALA A 294 17.58 -14.78 10.87
C ALA A 294 18.48 -15.36 9.76
N GLU A 295 19.23 -14.51 9.06
CA GLU A 295 20.47 -15.01 8.49
C GLU A 295 21.27 -15.56 9.66
N PRO A 296 21.76 -16.81 9.61
CA PRO A 296 22.55 -17.36 10.70
C PRO A 296 23.73 -16.43 10.92
N ASN A 297 23.71 -15.69 12.03
CA ASN A 297 24.88 -15.00 12.53
C ASN A 297 25.93 -16.09 12.78
N GLU A 298 26.87 -16.24 11.85
CA GLU A 298 28.19 -16.76 12.13
C GLU A 298 28.86 -15.79 13.10
N ASN A 299 28.57 -15.94 14.41
CA ASN A 299 29.41 -15.37 15.44
C ASN A 299 30.71 -16.18 15.49
N PRO A 300 31.88 -15.57 15.25
CA PRO A 300 33.16 -16.24 15.33
C PRO A 300 33.66 -16.18 16.76
N ASP A 301 33.05 -16.91 17.70
CA ASP A 301 33.68 -17.13 19.01
C ASP A 301 33.14 -18.38 19.72
N SER A 302 33.80 -19.50 19.44
CA SER A 302 33.98 -20.58 20.41
C SER A 302 35.27 -21.33 20.07
N LYS A 303 36.38 -20.91 20.69
CA LYS A 303 37.63 -21.66 20.75
C LYS A 303 37.54 -22.73 21.85
N ASN A 304 37.94 -23.95 21.48
CA ASN A 304 38.43 -25.11 22.27
C ASN A 304 37.66 -26.37 21.84
N ALA A 305 38.20 -27.48 21.32
CA ALA A 305 39.52 -28.04 20.98
C ALA A 305 39.23 -29.46 20.35
N PRO A 306 40.19 -30.33 19.98
CA PRO A 306 41.46 -30.20 19.28
C PRO A 306 41.51 -30.98 17.93
N GLU A 307 42.61 -30.77 17.19
CA GLU A 307 42.99 -31.32 15.87
C GLU A 307 43.11 -32.86 15.77
N ASN A 308 42.78 -33.44 14.60
CA ASN A 308 43.72 -33.99 13.57
C ASN A 308 43.01 -34.99 12.60
N PRO A 309 43.55 -35.35 11.40
CA PRO A 309 43.84 -34.50 10.25
C PRO A 309 43.41 -35.08 8.86
N LYS A 310 43.32 -34.18 7.87
CA LYS A 310 43.60 -34.34 6.41
C LYS A 310 42.78 -35.31 5.54
N THR A 311 42.11 -34.72 4.55
CA THR A 311 42.25 -35.14 3.13
C THR A 311 42.01 -33.96 2.18
N GLU A 312 43.02 -33.69 1.34
CA GLU A 312 43.01 -32.77 0.19
C GLU A 312 42.07 -33.35 -0.91
N THR A 313 41.38 -32.59 -1.77
CA THR A 313 41.99 -31.98 -2.96
C THR A 313 41.00 -31.11 -3.77
N LYS A 314 41.60 -30.07 -4.40
CA LYS A 314 41.35 -29.47 -5.74
C LYS A 314 40.31 -28.36 -5.94
N SER A 315 40.91 -27.18 -6.13
CA SER A 315 40.46 -25.93 -6.75
C SER A 315 40.44 -25.95 -8.28
N THR A 316 39.52 -25.21 -8.93
CA THR A 316 39.76 -24.16 -9.98
C THR A 316 38.43 -23.48 -10.42
N PRO A 317 38.43 -22.28 -11.08
CA PRO A 317 37.55 -21.14 -10.72
C PRO A 317 36.67 -20.52 -11.86
N LYS A 318 35.88 -19.48 -11.50
CA LYS A 318 35.05 -18.52 -12.29
C LYS A 318 33.68 -19.06 -12.74
N GLU A 319 32.56 -18.33 -12.70
CA GLU A 319 32.30 -16.93 -13.08
C GLU A 319 31.29 -16.22 -12.16
N ILE A 320 31.46 -14.89 -12.07
CA ILE A 320 30.51 -13.93 -11.50
C ILE A 320 29.32 -13.82 -12.45
N LYS A 321 28.11 -14.11 -11.97
CA LYS A 321 26.86 -13.65 -12.59
C LYS A 321 26.06 -12.86 -11.56
N SER A 322 25.88 -11.58 -11.88
CA SER A 322 24.83 -10.71 -11.35
C SER A 322 23.49 -11.45 -11.38
N ALA A 323 22.79 -11.50 -10.25
CA ALA A 323 21.47 -12.14 -10.16
C ALA A 323 20.45 -11.21 -9.49
N GLY A 324 20.31 -10.02 -10.05
CA GLY A 324 19.09 -9.23 -9.97
C GLY A 324 18.14 -9.61 -11.11
N GLU A 325 17.70 -10.87 -11.15
CA GLU A 325 16.63 -11.34 -12.05
C GLU A 325 15.82 -12.41 -11.31
N GLY A 326 15.03 -11.96 -10.34
CA GLY A 326 13.98 -12.73 -9.69
C GLY A 326 12.64 -12.08 -9.99
N GLN A 327 12.11 -12.35 -11.17
CA GLN A 327 10.86 -11.83 -11.70
C GLN A 327 9.67 -12.31 -10.84
N PHE A 328 9.30 -11.56 -9.80
CA PHE A 328 8.03 -11.75 -9.08
C PHE A 328 6.94 -10.96 -9.81
N SER A 329 6.35 -11.58 -10.82
CA SER A 329 5.06 -11.14 -11.36
C SER A 329 3.96 -11.60 -10.40
N LEU A 330 3.29 -10.64 -9.77
CA LEU A 330 2.14 -10.88 -8.89
C LEU A 330 0.91 -11.42 -9.66
N PHE A 331 0.98 -11.57 -11.00
CA PHE A 331 -0.15 -11.91 -11.86
C PHE A 331 0.14 -12.85 -13.05
N SER A 332 1.29 -13.53 -13.13
CA SER A 332 1.53 -14.48 -14.23
C SER A 332 1.05 -15.89 -13.87
N ALA A 333 -0.18 -16.22 -14.28
CA ALA A 333 -0.53 -17.60 -14.60
C ALA A 333 -0.18 -17.81 -16.08
N ASP A 334 0.84 -18.62 -16.38
CA ASP A 334 1.15 -19.04 -17.75
C ASP A 334 0.99 -20.57 -17.87
N PRO A 335 0.22 -21.08 -18.85
CA PRO A 335 -0.04 -22.51 -19.00
C PRO A 335 0.93 -23.10 -20.02
N SER A 336 2.14 -23.50 -19.61
CA SER A 336 2.97 -24.40 -20.42
C SER A 336 4.12 -25.01 -19.63
N ASN A 337 3.92 -26.23 -19.14
CA ASN A 337 4.83 -27.34 -19.41
C ASN A 337 4.26 -28.62 -18.82
N GLY A 338 3.81 -29.53 -19.69
CA GLY A 338 3.60 -30.91 -19.34
C GLY A 338 4.96 -31.58 -19.09
N ALA A 339 5.19 -31.97 -17.84
CA ALA A 339 6.12 -33.05 -17.51
C ALA A 339 5.62 -33.69 -16.21
N ASN A 340 5.16 -34.94 -16.33
CA ASN A 340 4.74 -35.80 -15.24
C ASN A 340 5.80 -35.81 -14.13
N THR A 341 5.41 -35.36 -12.94
CA THR A 341 5.99 -35.83 -11.68
C THR A 341 4.86 -35.95 -10.68
N GLU A 342 4.47 -37.21 -10.40
CA GLU A 342 3.57 -37.55 -9.32
C GLU A 342 4.14 -37.03 -8.00
N LYS A 343 3.54 -35.97 -7.46
CA LYS A 343 3.57 -35.68 -6.03
C LYS A 343 2.19 -36.00 -5.48
N SER A 344 2.14 -37.09 -4.73
CA SER A 344 1.02 -37.52 -3.92
C SER A 344 0.62 -36.39 -2.95
N SER A 345 -0.37 -35.59 -3.35
CA SER A 345 -1.10 -34.77 -2.40
C SER A 345 -2.03 -35.72 -1.64
N ALA A 346 -1.69 -35.99 -0.38
CA ALA A 346 -2.60 -36.64 0.56
C ALA A 346 -3.70 -35.64 0.95
N SER A 347 -4.59 -35.33 0.01
CA SER A 347 -5.86 -34.71 0.29
C SER A 347 -6.86 -35.82 0.62
N SER A 348 -7.22 -35.95 1.90
CA SER A 348 -8.28 -36.86 2.37
C SER A 348 -9.68 -36.39 1.99
N ARG A 349 -9.82 -35.34 1.17
CA ARG A 349 -11.11 -34.76 0.82
C ARG A 349 -11.70 -35.44 -0.41
N GLN A 350 -12.88 -36.02 -0.22
CA GLN A 350 -13.73 -36.52 -1.29
C GLN A 350 -14.20 -35.34 -2.17
N THR A 351 -13.84 -35.39 -3.44
CA THR A 351 -14.28 -34.48 -4.50
C THR A 351 -15.34 -35.16 -5.37
N ALA A 352 -16.05 -34.41 -6.20
CA ALA A 352 -17.01 -34.98 -7.16
C ALA A 352 -16.35 -35.95 -8.17
N GLU A 353 -15.03 -35.83 -8.37
CA GLU A 353 -14.23 -36.70 -9.23
C GLU A 353 -13.73 -37.97 -8.52
N THR A 354 -13.66 -37.94 -7.19
CA THR A 354 -13.16 -39.06 -6.36
C THR A 354 -14.27 -39.77 -5.57
N THR A 355 -15.53 -39.36 -5.76
CA THR A 355 -16.71 -39.95 -5.12
C THR A 355 -17.62 -40.56 -6.17
N SER A 356 -18.04 -41.81 -5.99
CA SER A 356 -19.00 -42.46 -6.89
C SER A 356 -20.38 -41.81 -6.73
N HIS A 357 -20.97 -41.36 -7.85
CA HIS A 357 -22.28 -40.73 -7.87
C HIS A 357 -23.26 -41.53 -8.73
N PHE A 358 -24.49 -41.72 -8.24
CA PHE A 358 -25.59 -42.30 -9.00
C PHE A 358 -26.44 -41.19 -9.61
N TYR A 359 -26.53 -41.17 -10.94
CA TYR A 359 -27.34 -40.20 -11.68
C TYR A 359 -28.57 -40.89 -12.24
N GLN A 360 -29.76 -40.35 -11.95
CA GLN A 360 -31.03 -40.82 -12.50
C GLN A 360 -31.81 -39.66 -13.11
N SER A 361 -32.26 -39.82 -14.35
CA SER A 361 -33.21 -38.89 -14.96
C SER A 361 -34.62 -39.18 -14.46
N VAL A 362 -35.35 -38.14 -14.07
CA VAL A 362 -36.73 -38.24 -13.58
C VAL A 362 -37.67 -37.60 -14.59
N ALA A 363 -38.51 -38.41 -15.22
CA ALA A 363 -39.52 -37.94 -16.17
C ALA A 363 -40.64 -37.15 -15.47
N SER A 364 -41.38 -36.34 -16.24
CA SER A 364 -42.50 -35.54 -15.75
C SER A 364 -43.68 -36.41 -15.31
N GLY A 365 -44.48 -35.90 -14.37
CA GLY A 365 -45.70 -36.57 -13.91
C GLY A 365 -45.51 -37.39 -12.63
N MET A 366 -45.88 -38.67 -12.64
CA MET A 366 -45.89 -39.52 -11.44
C MET A 366 -44.49 -39.75 -10.87
N ALA A 367 -43.48 -39.88 -11.73
CA ALA A 367 -42.09 -40.06 -11.33
C ALA A 367 -41.55 -38.84 -10.57
N THR A 368 -41.89 -37.61 -11.00
CA THR A 368 -41.53 -36.37 -10.28
C THR A 368 -42.17 -36.32 -8.89
N LYS A 369 -43.44 -36.74 -8.76
CA LYS A 369 -44.15 -36.74 -7.47
C LYS A 369 -43.51 -37.72 -6.48
N LEU A 370 -43.14 -38.92 -6.95
CA LEU A 370 -42.44 -39.91 -6.13
C LEU A 370 -41.03 -39.44 -5.74
N PHE A 371 -40.31 -38.80 -6.66
CA PHE A 371 -39.00 -38.23 -6.40
C PHE A 371 -39.06 -37.13 -5.33
N ILE A 372 -40.02 -36.20 -5.43
CA ILE A 372 -40.23 -35.15 -4.42
C ILE A 372 -40.60 -35.75 -3.07
N LYS A 373 -41.45 -36.79 -3.03
CA LYS A 373 -41.81 -37.48 -1.79
C LYS A 373 -40.58 -38.11 -1.11
N ASN A 374 -39.68 -38.72 -1.89
CA ASN A 374 -38.44 -39.29 -1.37
C ASN A 374 -37.43 -38.22 -0.92
N LEU A 375 -37.36 -37.08 -1.62
CA LEU A 375 -36.54 -35.93 -1.22
C LEU A 375 -36.96 -35.37 0.13
N MET A 376 -38.28 -35.26 0.37
CA MET A 376 -38.84 -34.77 1.64
C MET A 376 -38.54 -35.68 2.84
N GLN A 377 -38.13 -36.93 2.59
CA GLN A 377 -37.74 -37.88 3.64
C GLN A 377 -36.24 -37.80 3.99
N GLN A 378 -35.44 -37.04 3.23
CA GLN A 378 -34.02 -36.88 3.52
C GLN A 378 -33.80 -35.78 4.56
N THR A 379 -32.82 -35.98 5.45
CA THR A 379 -32.44 -35.02 6.49
C THR A 379 -31.76 -33.76 5.94
N SER A 380 -31.16 -33.85 4.75
CA SER A 380 -30.53 -32.72 4.05
C SER A 380 -30.45 -32.97 2.55
N VAL A 381 -30.67 -31.93 1.74
CA VAL A 381 -30.59 -31.99 0.27
C VAL A 381 -29.86 -30.74 -0.25
N CYS A 382 -28.96 -30.89 -1.22
CA CYS A 382 -28.35 -29.79 -1.97
C CYS A 382 -28.83 -29.81 -3.43
N LEU A 383 -29.31 -28.67 -3.92
CA LEU A 383 -29.78 -28.50 -5.31
C LEU A 383 -28.76 -27.68 -6.09
N ILE A 384 -28.13 -28.30 -7.09
CA ILE A 384 -27.16 -27.64 -7.96
C ILE A 384 -27.84 -27.38 -9.30
N ARG A 385 -28.01 -26.11 -9.68
CA ARG A 385 -28.54 -25.71 -10.99
C ARG A 385 -27.38 -25.57 -11.97
N LYS A 386 -27.29 -26.47 -12.96
CA LYS A 386 -26.38 -26.32 -14.09
C LYS A 386 -27.06 -25.43 -15.14
N LEU A 387 -26.65 -24.17 -15.23
CA LEU A 387 -27.08 -23.29 -16.33
C LEU A 387 -26.41 -23.79 -17.60
N GLN A 388 -27.19 -24.38 -18.51
CA GLN A 388 -26.75 -24.59 -19.89
C GLN A 388 -26.81 -23.23 -20.60
N GLY A 389 -25.68 -22.83 -21.20
CA GLY A 389 -25.56 -21.61 -22.01
C GLY A 389 -26.29 -21.73 -23.34
#